data_AF-A0A6C0GCC4-F1
#
_entry.id   AF-A0A6C0GCC4-F1
#
_cell.length_a   1.000
_cell.length_b   1.000
_cell.length_c   1.000
_cell.angle_alpha   90.00
_cell.angle_beta   90.00
_cell.angle_gamma   90.00
#
_symmetry.space_group_name_H-M   'P 1'
#
loop_
_entity.id
_entity.type
_entity.pdbx_description
1 polymer ?
#
loop_
_entity_poly.entity_id
_entity_poly.type
_entity_poly.pdbx_seq_one_letter_code
_entity_poly.pdbx_strand_id
1 'polypeptide(L)' 'MRQAASFPLKKILASDQQSLINFKLRYNALVDKINTSQLSDVEKQLLFEQLEQIDFQIAEKSNQEHT' A
#
# COMPACT_ATOMS: atom_id res chain seq x y z
N MET A 1 -14.24 -3.57 23.61
CA MET A 1 -13.44 -2.65 22.77
C MET A 1 -12.38 -3.48 22.05
N ARG A 2 -12.51 -3.70 20.74
CA ARG A 2 -11.53 -4.47 19.96
C ARG A 2 -10.40 -3.52 19.55
N GLN A 3 -9.21 -3.72 20.10
CA GLN A 3 -8.01 -2.99 19.71
C GLN A 3 -7.71 -3.36 18.26
N ALA A 4 -7.80 -2.39 17.35
CA ALA A 4 -7.32 -2.55 15.99
C ALA A 4 -5.80 -2.78 16.08
N ALA A 5 -5.34 -3.95 15.66
CA ALA A 5 -3.92 -4.27 15.58
C ALA A 5 -3.28 -3.31 14.57
N SER A 6 -2.70 -2.22 15.07
CA SER A 6 -1.83 -1.34 14.31
C SER A 6 -0.61 -2.17 13.91
N PHE A 7 -0.53 -2.56 12.64
CA PHE A 7 0.62 -3.27 12.12
C PHE A 7 1.85 -2.36 12.22
N PRO A 8 2.89 -2.73 13.00
CA PRO A 8 4.07 -1.91 13.10
C PRO A 8 4.83 -2.05 11.78
N LEU A 9 4.86 -0.95 11.01
CA LEU A 9 5.69 -0.80 9.83
C LEU A 9 7.16 -0.78 10.29
N LYS A 10 7.75 -1.97 10.46
CA LYS A 10 9.20 -2.10 10.66
C LYS A 10 9.90 -1.34 9.52
N LYS A 11 10.72 -0.37 9.90
CA LYS A 11 11.55 0.46 9.01
C LYS A 11 12.48 -0.45 8.20
N ILE A 12 12.03 -0.84 7.02
CA ILE A 12 12.91 -1.40 6.00
C ILE A 12 13.59 -0.18 5.37
N LEU A 13 14.88 0.02 5.66
CA LEU A 13 15.72 0.93 4.89
C LEU A 13 15.95 0.26 3.53
N ALA A 14 15.07 0.56 2.59
CA ALA A 14 15.07 -0.04 1.27
C ALA A 14 15.96 0.78 0.33
N SER A 15 16.82 0.11 -0.45
CA SER A 15 17.32 0.68 -1.70
C SER A 15 16.13 1.04 -2.61
N ASP A 16 16.33 1.89 -3.62
CA ASP A 16 15.23 2.35 -4.48
C ASP A 16 14.43 1.18 -5.10
N GLN A 17 15.12 0.12 -5.55
CA GLN A 17 14.49 -1.08 -6.08
C GLN A 17 13.70 -1.88 -5.02
N GLN A 18 14.22 -2.02 -3.80
CA GLN A 18 13.51 -2.69 -2.70
C GLN A 18 12.28 -1.88 -2.25
N SER A 19 12.33 -0.55 -2.39
CA SER A 19 11.21 0.33 -2.09
C SER A 19 10.06 0.10 -3.09
N LEU A 20 10.37 0.01 -4.37
CA LEU A 20 9.41 -0.32 -5.43
C LEU A 20 8.75 -1.68 -5.20
N ILE A 21 9.53 -2.70 -4.83
CA ILE A 21 9.01 -4.02 -4.49
C ILE A 21 8.06 -3.93 -3.29
N ASN A 22 8.45 -3.21 -2.23
CA ASN A 22 7.62 -3.05 -1.04
C ASN A 22 6.29 -2.33 -1.35
N PHE A 23 6.30 -1.33 -2.22
CA PHE A 23 5.06 -0.65 -2.64
C PHE A 23 4.13 -1.58 -3.40
N LYS A 24 4.64 -2.35 -4.38
CA LYS A 24 3.86 -3.33 -5.13
C LYS A 24 3.25 -4.41 -4.24
N LEU A 25 3.99 -4.90 -3.24
CA LEU A 25 3.47 -5.86 -2.26
C LEU A 25 2.33 -5.28 -1.42
N ARG A 26 2.44 -4.01 -0.99
CA ARG A 26 1.37 -3.33 -0.25
C ARG A 26 0.13 -3.10 -1.10
N TYR A 27 0.31 -2.73 -2.36
CA TYR A 27 -0.78 -2.60 -3.32
C TYR A 27 -1.59 -3.91 -3.41
N ASN A 28 -0.90 -5.02 -3.67
CA ASN A 28 -1.55 -6.33 -3.78
C ASN A 28 -2.30 -6.72 -2.50
N ALA A 29 -1.69 -6.50 -1.33
CA ALA A 29 -2.34 -6.78 -0.05
C ALA A 29 -3.62 -5.96 0.17
N LEU A 30 -3.65 -4.70 -0.28
CA LEU A 30 -4.84 -3.84 -0.20
C LEU A 30 -5.92 -4.30 -1.18
N VAL A 31 -5.55 -4.63 -2.42
CA VAL A 31 -6.49 -5.19 -3.43
C VAL A 31 -7.12 -6.47 -2.90
N ASP A 32 -6.33 -7.39 -2.37
CA ASP A 32 -6.83 -8.64 -1.78
C ASP A 32 -7.79 -8.35 -0.63
N LYS A 33 -7.46 -7.38 0.24
CA LYS A 33 -8.33 -6.98 1.34
C LYS A 33 -9.67 -6.43 0.85
N ILE A 34 -9.68 -5.60 -0.18
CA ILE A 34 -10.90 -5.06 -0.80
C ILE A 34 -11.76 -6.17 -1.40
N ASN A 35 -11.13 -7.13 -2.06
CA ASN A 35 -11.83 -8.22 -2.76
C ASN A 35 -12.35 -9.31 -1.82
N THR A 36 -11.71 -9.53 -0.67
CA THR A 36 -12.03 -10.63 0.24
C THR A 36 -12.87 -10.24 1.44
N SER A 37 -12.92 -8.96 1.81
CA SER A 37 -13.61 -8.49 3.00
C SER A 37 -14.98 -7.89 2.67
N GLN A 38 -16.01 -8.20 3.46
CA GLN A 38 -17.24 -7.40 3.50
C GLN A 38 -16.95 -6.09 4.24
N LEU A 39 -16.46 -5.11 3.49
CA LEU A 39 -16.12 -3.78 4.00
C LEU A 39 -17.34 -2.87 3.92
N SER A 40 -17.45 -1.94 4.87
CA SER A 40 -18.36 -0.80 4.72
C SER A 40 -17.91 0.11 3.57
N ASP A 41 -18.84 0.89 3.01
CA ASP A 41 -18.54 1.82 1.90
C ASP A 41 -17.42 2.81 2.28
N VAL A 42 -17.40 3.25 3.53
CA VAL A 42 -16.37 4.17 4.07
C VAL A 42 -15.00 3.50 4.12
N GLU A 43 -14.93 2.26 4.61
CA GLU A 43 -13.67 1.51 4.65
C GLU A 43 -13.16 1.20 3.24
N LYS A 44 -14.07 0.86 2.32
CA LYS A 44 -13.73 0.61 0.92
C LYS A 44 -13.17 1.85 0.25
N GLN A 45 -13.79 3.01 0.47
CA GLN A 45 -13.31 4.30 -0.04
C GLN A 45 -11.91 4.63 0.51
N LEU A 46 -11.68 4.47 1.81
CA LEU A 46 -10.37 4.69 2.42
C LEU A 46 -9.28 3.78 1.81
N LEU A 47 -9.60 2.50 1.56
CA LEU A 47 -8.65 1.57 0.95
C LEU A 47 -8.36 1.93 -0.51
N PHE A 48 -9.34 2.46 -1.26
CA PHE A 48 -9.10 2.97 -2.61
C PHE A 48 -8.19 4.21 -2.62
N GLU A 49 -8.39 5.15 -1.70
CA GLU A 49 -7.48 6.30 -1.55
C GLU A 49 -6.06 5.84 -1.23
N GLN A 50 -5.89 4.80 -0.42
CA GLN A 50 -4.58 4.20 -0.14
C GLN A 50 -3.95 3.54 -1.37
N LEU A 51 -4.76 2.89 -2.23
CA LEU A 51 -4.27 2.31 -3.49
C LEU A 51 -3.79 3.41 -4.44
N GLU A 52 -4.55 4.48 -4.60
CA GLU A 52 -4.18 5.61 -5.48
C GLU A 52 -2.86 6.25 -5.04
N GLN A 53 -2.66 6.45 -3.74
CA GLN A 53 -1.40 6.97 -3.20
C GLN A 53 -0.22 6.03 -3.46
N ILE A 54 -0.41 4.72 -3.36
CA ILE A 54 0.65 3.74 -3.62
C ILE A 54 0.98 3.68 -5.11
N ASP A 55 -0.02 3.73 -5.99
CA ASP A 55 0.20 3.79 -7.45
C ASP A 55 1.01 5.02 -7.84
N PHE A 56 0.70 6.18 -7.23
CA PHE A 56 1.49 7.40 -7.44
C PHE A 56 2.96 7.22 -6.99
N GLN A 57 3.19 6.66 -5.80
CA GLN A 57 4.54 6.41 -5.29
C GLN A 57 5.34 5.42 -6.15
N ILE A 58 4.67 4.39 -6.71
CA ILE A 58 5.26 3.44 -7.66
C ILE A 58 5.68 4.16 -8.94
N ALA A 59 4.81 5.03 -9.49
CA ALA A 59 5.10 5.79 -10.69
C ALA A 59 6.27 6.78 -10.49
N GLU A 60 6.28 7.52 -9.38
CA GLU A 60 7.37 8.44 -9.04
C GLU A 60 8.70 7.69 -8.90
N LYS A 61 8.72 6.56 -8.19
CA LYS A 61 9.93 5.78 -8.01
C LYS A 61 10.44 5.15 -9.30
N SER A 62 9.54 4.65 -10.14
CA SER A 62 9.92 4.10 -11.44
C SER A 62 10.54 5.18 -12.34
N ASN A 63 10.04 6.41 -12.30
CA ASN A 63 10.62 7.52 -13.06
C ASN A 63 12.00 7.96 -12.54
N GLN A 64 12.25 7.87 -11.23
CA GLN A 64 13.55 8.19 -10.63
C GLN A 64 14.65 7.18 -10.96
N GLU A 65 14.31 5.91 -11.22
CA GLU A 65 15.29 4.88 -11.64
C GLU A 65 15.77 5.05 -13.09
N HIS A 66 15.10 5.89 -13.89
CA HIS A 66 15.39 6.11 -15.32
C HIS A 66 16.17 7.41 -15.63
N THR A 67 16.42 8.28 -14.64
CA THR A 67 17.25 9.49 -14.73
C THR A 67 18.61 9.30 -14.10
#